data_AF-A0A4Y2FTD5-F1
#
_entry.id   AF-A0A4Y2FTD5-F1
#
_cell.length_a   1.000
_cell.length_b   1.000
_cell.length_c   1.000
_cell.angle_alpha   90.00
_cell.angle_beta   90.00
_cell.angle_gamma   90.00
#
_symmetry.space_group_name_H-M   'P 1'
#
loop_
_entity.id
_entity.type
_entity.pdbx_description
1 polymer ?
#
loop_
_entity_poly.entity_id
_entity_poly.type
_entity_poly.pdbx_seq_one_letter_code
_entity_poly.pdbx_strand_id
1 'polypeptide(L)'
;MLMELKLVHEINHDNLLRYVGLCITDPNYAVITDFATRGTLPDMLANHAINIDWMFSCSIITDITEGMLFLHGSKIEYHGHLKSENCVIDGRFVVKLSNHGLRELKKQIPHSEPEDP
;
A
#
# COMPACT_ATOMS: atom_id res chain seq x y z
N MET A 1 -12.43 -12.64 -6.23
CA MET A 1 -11.57 -12.80 -5.03
C MET A 1 -10.37 -13.73 -5.28
N LEU A 2 -10.52 -15.06 -5.43
CA LEU A 2 -9.35 -15.96 -5.52
C LEU A 2 -8.37 -15.63 -6.65
N MET A 3 -8.87 -15.27 -7.83
CA MET A 3 -8.02 -14.85 -8.95
C MET A 3 -7.28 -13.54 -8.66
N GLU A 4 -7.94 -12.61 -7.98
CA GLU A 4 -7.36 -11.32 -7.59
C GLU A 4 -6.23 -11.50 -6.56
N LEU A 5 -6.46 -12.32 -5.53
CA LEU A 5 -5.43 -12.63 -4.53
C LEU A 5 -4.20 -13.33 -5.16
N LYS A 6 -4.42 -14.19 -6.17
CA LYS A 6 -3.32 -14.78 -6.95
C LYS A 6 -2.51 -13.70 -7.68
N LEU A 7 -3.19 -12.78 -8.38
CA LEU A 7 -2.50 -11.71 -9.10
C LEU A 7 -1.68 -10.82 -8.18
N VAL A 8 -2.23 -10.42 -7.03
CA VAL A 8 -1.51 -9.60 -6.04
C VAL A 8 -0.35 -10.35 -5.40
N HIS A 9 -0.48 -11.67 -5.22
CA HIS A 9 0.61 -12.50 -4.70
C HIS A 9 1.75 -12.69 -5.71
N GLU A 10 1.44 -12.74 -7.01
CA GLU A 10 2.43 -12.99 -8.09
C GLU A 10 3.25 -11.75 -8.45
N ILE A 11 2.75 -10.55 -8.19
CA ILE A 11 3.48 -9.32 -8.49
C ILE A 11 4.51 -9.00 -7.40
N ASN A 12 5.69 -8.56 -7.81
CA ASN A 12 6.75 -8.13 -6.92
C ASN A 12 7.49 -6.94 -7.52
N HIS A 13 7.57 -5.85 -6.78
CA HIS A 13 8.22 -4.62 -7.20
C HIS A 13 8.71 -3.84 -5.98
N ASP A 14 9.83 -3.14 -6.12
CA ASP A 14 10.45 -2.42 -5.00
C ASP A 14 9.60 -1.28 -4.46
N ASN A 15 8.66 -0.75 -5.23
CA ASN A 15 7.72 0.29 -4.78
C ASN A 15 6.29 -0.21 -4.58
N LEU A 16 6.08 -1.51 -4.50
CA LEU A 16 4.80 -2.10 -4.09
C LEU A 16 4.93 -2.81 -2.75
N LEU A 17 3.92 -2.66 -1.90
CA LEU A 17 3.88 -3.39 -0.65
C LEU A 17 3.55 -4.86 -0.95
N ARG A 18 4.49 -5.75 -0.63
CA ARG A 18 4.36 -7.16 -0.94
C ARG A 18 3.25 -7.81 -0.11
N TYR A 19 2.36 -8.49 -0.82
CA TYR A 19 1.32 -9.30 -0.21
C TYR A 19 1.87 -10.67 0.20
N VAL A 20 1.60 -11.07 1.43
CA VAL A 20 2.05 -12.35 2.01
C VAL A 20 0.89 -13.36 2.07
N GLY A 21 -0.31 -12.92 2.44
CA GLY A 21 -1.45 -13.83 2.58
C GLY A 21 -2.73 -13.17 3.09
N LEU A 22 -3.73 -13.99 3.38
CA LEU A 22 -5.03 -13.59 3.92
C LEU A 22 -5.38 -14.48 5.11
N CYS A 23 -5.78 -13.86 6.22
CA CYS A 23 -6.45 -14.51 7.33
C CYS A 23 -7.97 -14.47 7.06
N ILE A 24 -8.61 -15.64 7.08
CA ILE A 24 -10.04 -15.82 6.80
C ILE A 24 -10.69 -16.58 7.97
N THR A 25 -10.49 -16.09 9.19
CA THR A 25 -10.97 -16.77 10.40
C THR A 25 -12.04 -15.91 11.04
N ASP A 26 -13.31 -16.30 10.88
CA ASP A 26 -14.45 -15.62 11.49
C ASP A 26 -14.20 -15.32 12.99
N PRO A 27 -14.44 -14.08 13.47
CA PRO A 27 -14.98 -12.91 12.75
C PRO A 27 -13.90 -12.03 12.06
N ASN A 28 -12.64 -12.43 12.10
CA ASN A 28 -11.49 -11.64 11.68
C ASN A 28 -11.04 -11.95 10.23
N TYR A 29 -11.17 -10.95 9.37
CA TYR A 29 -10.64 -10.99 8.01
C TYR A 29 -9.49 -9.98 7.91
N ALA A 30 -8.28 -10.45 7.59
CA ALA A 30 -7.10 -9.58 7.57
C ALA A 30 -6.16 -9.91 6.40
N VAL A 31 -5.71 -8.86 5.72
CA VAL A 31 -4.67 -8.95 4.70
C VAL A 31 -3.31 -8.89 5.37
N ILE A 32 -2.44 -9.83 5.02
CA ILE A 32 -1.08 -9.94 5.56
C ILE A 32 -0.12 -9.42 4.48
N THR A 33 0.69 -8.43 4.84
CA THR A 33 1.73 -7.84 3.99
C THR A 33 3.06 -7.79 4.73
N ASP A 34 4.12 -7.38 4.03
CA ASP A 34 5.33 -6.90 4.71
C ASP A 34 5.02 -5.70 5.62
N PHE A 35 5.81 -5.57 6.68
CA PHE A 35 5.67 -4.48 7.65
C PHE A 35 6.48 -3.25 7.21
N ALA A 36 5.80 -2.12 7.00
CA ALA A 36 6.40 -0.83 6.71
C ALA A 36 6.68 -0.10 8.03
N THR A 37 7.94 -0.16 8.49
CA THR A 37 8.34 0.26 9.84
C THR A 37 8.21 1.77 10.10
N ARG A 38 8.04 2.59 9.07
CA ARG A 38 7.99 4.07 9.20
C ARG A 38 6.60 4.65 9.02
N GLY A 39 5.57 3.80 9.00
CA GLY A 39 4.18 4.22 8.86
C GLY A 39 3.86 4.69 7.46
N THR A 40 2.86 5.56 7.38
CA THR A 40 2.33 6.14 6.13
C THR A 40 3.03 7.44 5.77
N LEU A 41 2.82 7.91 4.54
CA LEU A 41 3.36 9.20 4.09
C LEU A 41 2.90 10.38 4.97
N PRO A 42 1.62 10.48 5.40
CA PRO A 42 1.21 11.46 6.40
C PRO A 42 1.97 11.36 7.72
N ASP A 43 2.19 10.15 8.24
CA ASP A 43 2.95 9.96 9.49
C ASP A 43 4.39 10.48 9.36
N MET A 44 5.02 10.23 8.22
CA MET A 44 6.37 10.71 7.93
C MET A 44 6.41 12.24 7.78
N LEU A 45 5.43 12.83 7.09
CA LEU A 45 5.33 14.28 6.89
C LEU A 45 5.04 15.03 8.20
N ALA A 46 4.31 14.40 9.13
CA ALA A 46 4.03 14.95 10.46
C ALA A 46 5.22 14.81 11.43
N ASN A 47 6.22 13.96 11.10
CA ASN A 47 7.36 13.71 11.96
C ASN A 47 8.43 14.80 11.81
N HIS A 48 8.43 15.78 12.73
CA HIS A 48 9.39 16.88 12.76
C HIS A 48 10.86 16.46 12.98
N ALA A 49 11.14 15.21 13.35
CA ALA A 49 12.51 14.69 13.43
C ALA A 49 13.08 14.32 12.04
N ILE A 50 12.24 14.21 11.02
CA ILE A 50 12.64 13.89 9.65
C ILE A 50 12.81 15.20 8.90
N ASN A 51 14.02 15.47 8.42
CA ASN A 51 14.27 16.61 7.53
C ASN A 51 13.95 16.20 6.09
N ILE A 52 12.91 16.80 5.52
CA ILE A 52 12.46 16.54 4.15
C ILE A 52 12.97 17.67 3.26
N ASP A 53 14.15 17.44 2.70
CA ASP A 53 14.68 18.33 1.67
C ASP A 53 14.11 18.00 0.28
N TRP A 54 14.50 18.80 -0.71
CA TRP A 54 14.03 18.61 -2.08
C TRP A 54 14.47 17.27 -2.68
N MET A 55 15.69 16.81 -2.39
CA MET A 55 16.19 15.54 -2.92
C MET A 55 15.39 14.37 -2.37
N PHE A 56 15.08 14.39 -1.07
CA PHE A 56 14.25 13.38 -0.44
C PHE A 56 12.79 13.44 -0.91
N SER A 57 12.28 14.63 -1.18
CA SER A 57 10.97 14.80 -1.84
C SER A 57 10.95 14.18 -3.23
N CYS A 58 12.00 14.38 -4.02
CA CYS A 58 12.14 13.76 -5.34
C CYS A 58 12.19 12.23 -5.24
N SER A 59 12.90 11.64 -4.27
CA SER A 59 12.94 10.18 -4.12
C SER A 59 11.58 9.59 -3.77
N ILE A 60 10.80 10.26 -2.92
CA ILE A 60 9.41 9.87 -2.60
C ILE A 60 8.55 9.88 -3.87
N ILE A 61 8.64 10.94 -4.68
CA ILE A 61 7.89 11.06 -5.93
C ILE A 61 8.30 9.94 -6.89
N THR A 62 9.60 9.72 -7.06
CA THR A 62 10.14 8.65 -7.92
C THR A 62 9.59 7.30 -7.51
N ASP A 63 9.68 6.95 -6.22
CA ASP A 63 9.16 5.68 -5.71
C ASP A 63 7.67 5.48 -6.03
N ILE A 64 6.85 6.51 -5.80
CA ILE A 64 5.41 6.45 -6.12
C ILE A 64 5.21 6.25 -7.63
N THR A 65 5.94 6.99 -8.46
CA THR A 65 5.78 6.91 -9.92
C THR A 65 6.23 5.56 -10.49
N GLU A 66 7.33 4.98 -9.97
CA GLU A 66 7.81 3.66 -10.38
C GLU A 66 6.81 2.55 -9.99
N GLY A 67 6.26 2.63 -8.77
CA GLY A 67 5.21 1.71 -8.33
C GLY A 67 3.95 1.79 -9.20
N MET A 68 3.53 3.00 -9.57
CA MET A 68 2.37 3.21 -10.45
C MET A 68 2.64 2.74 -11.88
N LEU A 69 3.84 3.00 -12.42
CA LEU A 69 4.24 2.55 -13.75
C LEU A 69 4.20 1.03 -13.84
N PHE A 70 4.77 0.35 -12.84
CA PHE A 70 4.70 -1.11 -12.75
C PHE A 70 3.25 -1.61 -12.68
N LEU A 71 2.41 -1.03 -11.81
CA LEU A 71 1.01 -1.44 -11.68
C LEU A 71 0.25 -1.30 -12.99
N HIS A 72 0.42 -0.17 -13.68
CA HIS A 72 -0.23 0.10 -14.96
C HIS A 72 0.23 -0.85 -16.08
N GLY A 73 1.47 -1.34 -16.03
CA GLY A 73 1.98 -2.38 -16.93
C GLY A 73 1.59 -3.81 -16.54
N SER A 74 1.06 -4.02 -15.33
CA SER A 74 0.70 -5.34 -14.80
C SER A 74 -0.75 -5.73 -15.13
N LYS A 75 -1.12 -6.98 -14.82
CA LYS A 75 -2.52 -7.45 -14.89
C LYS A 75 -3.48 -6.78 -13.88
N ILE A 76 -2.94 -6.01 -12.92
CA ILE A 76 -3.75 -5.21 -12.00
C ILE A 76 -4.22 -3.92 -12.70
N GLU A 77 -3.44 -3.38 -13.64
CA GLU A 77 -3.75 -2.23 -14.51
C GLU A 77 -3.93 -0.86 -13.83
N TYR A 78 -4.42 -0.82 -12.59
CA TYR A 78 -4.61 0.43 -11.83
C TYR A 78 -4.69 0.19 -10.33
N HIS A 79 -4.22 1.17 -9.56
CA HIS A 79 -4.27 1.13 -8.09
C HIS A 79 -5.69 1.28 -7.54
N GLY A 80 -6.48 2.22 -8.07
CA GLY A 80 -7.89 2.45 -7.72
C GLY A 80 -8.15 3.18 -6.39
N HIS A 81 -7.16 3.31 -5.52
CA HIS A 81 -7.26 3.99 -4.23
C HIS A 81 -5.95 4.69 -3.86
N LEU A 82 -5.26 5.27 -4.85
CA LEU A 82 -4.02 5.97 -4.56
C LEU A 82 -4.32 7.21 -3.71
N LYS A 83 -3.82 7.22 -2.48
CA LYS A 83 -3.86 8.33 -1.52
C LYS A 83 -2.67 8.21 -0.58
N SER A 84 -2.33 9.27 0.12
CA SER A 84 -1.10 9.33 0.94
C SER A 84 -1.07 8.27 2.05
N GLU A 85 -2.22 7.90 2.63
CA GLU A 85 -2.31 6.82 3.64
C GLU A 85 -2.04 5.43 3.06
N ASN A 86 -2.16 5.26 1.73
CA ASN A 86 -1.80 4.02 1.03
C ASN A 86 -0.35 4.04 0.50
N CYS A 87 0.41 5.10 0.78
CA CYS A 87 1.85 5.14 0.55
C CYS A 87 2.54 4.88 1.89
N VAL A 88 3.09 3.69 2.09
CA VAL A 88 3.77 3.31 3.33
C VAL A 88 5.28 3.30 3.14
N ILE A 89 6.05 3.51 4.21
CA ILE A 89 7.50 3.69 4.13
C ILE A 89 8.21 2.56 4.88
N ASP A 90 9.12 1.88 4.18
CA ASP A 90 9.91 0.79 4.75
C ASP A 90 11.09 1.28 5.61
N GLY A 91 11.83 0.35 6.21
CA GLY A 91 12.98 0.66 7.06
C GLY A 91 14.11 1.41 6.35
N ARG A 92 14.17 1.36 5.01
CA ARG A 92 15.17 2.01 4.16
C ARG A 92 14.67 3.32 3.56
N PHE A 93 13.53 3.84 4.01
CA PHE A 93 12.89 5.05 3.49
C PHE A 93 12.42 4.91 2.03
N VAL A 94 12.12 3.69 1.58
CA VAL A 94 11.50 3.46 0.27
C VAL A 94 9.98 3.49 0.41
N VAL A 95 9.30 4.23 -0.47
CA VAL A 95 7.84 4.24 -0.51
C VAL A 95 7.32 2.99 -1.21
N LYS A 96 6.34 2.35 -0.58
CA LYS A 96 5.62 1.16 -1.03
C LYS A 96 4.14 1.50 -1.18
N LEU A 97 3.57 1.28 -2.37
CA LEU A 97 2.14 1.42 -2.60
C LEU A 97 1.40 0.21 -2.03
N SER A 98 0.54 0.43 -1.06
CA SER A 98 -0.29 -0.59 -0.41
C SER A 98 -1.69 -0.64 -1.03
N ASN A 99 -2.51 -1.61 -0.63
CA ASN A 99 -3.94 -1.62 -0.93
C ASN A 99 -4.32 -1.64 -2.44
N HIS A 100 -3.39 -2.05 -3.31
CA HIS A 100 -3.58 -2.28 -4.73
C HIS A 100 -4.16 -3.68 -4.99
N GLY A 101 -4.98 -3.82 -6.03
CA GLY A 101 -5.50 -5.14 -6.45
C GLY A 101 -6.36 -5.89 -5.42
N LEU A 102 -7.04 -5.20 -4.49
CA LEU A 102 -7.91 -5.81 -3.48
C LEU A 102 -9.38 -5.37 -3.61
N ARG A 103 -9.85 -5.15 -4.83
CA ARG A 103 -11.18 -4.63 -5.20
C ARG A 103 -12.31 -5.52 -4.71
N GLU A 104 -12.28 -6.81 -5.01
CA GLU A 104 -13.37 -7.72 -4.62
C GLU A 104 -13.33 -8.04 -3.13
N LEU A 105 -12.12 -8.10 -2.54
CA LEU A 105 -11.98 -8.28 -1.10
C LEU A 105 -12.59 -7.11 -0.32
N LYS A 106 -12.32 -5.87 -0.73
CA LYS A 106 -12.86 -4.67 -0.07
C LYS A 106 -14.39 -4.56 -0.15
N LYS A 107 -15.03 -5.12 -1.18
CA LYS A 107 -16.50 -5.16 -1.29
C LYS A 107 -17.17 -6.10 -0.28
N GLN A 108 -16.42 -7.07 0.25
CA GLN A 108 -16.95 -8.10 1.15
C GLN A 108 -16.70 -7.79 2.63
N ILE A 109 -15.76 -6.90 2.92
CA ILE A 109 -15.53 -6.40 4.27
C ILE A 109 -16.61 -5.33 4.53
N PRO A 110 -17.49 -5.51 5.54
CA PRO A 110 -18.43 -4.47 5.94
C PRO A 110 -17.62 -3.21 6.23
N HIS A 111 -17.97 -2.08 5.61
CA HIS A 111 -17.41 -0.81 6.03
C HIS A 111 -17.80 -0.62 7.50
N SER A 112 -16.81 -0.67 8.39
CA SER A 112 -16.98 -0.11 9.72
C SER A 112 -17.38 1.35 9.52
N GLU A 113 -18.56 1.73 10.02
CA GLU A 113 -18.95 3.14 10.08
C GLU A 113 -17.79 3.91 10.71
N PRO A 114 -17.45 5.10 10.19
CA PRO A 114 -16.46 5.94 10.86
C PRO A 114 -16.92 6.13 12.30
N GLU A 115 -16.06 5.82 13.27
CA GLU A 115 -16.30 6.25 14.65
C GLU A 115 -16.44 7.78 14.60
N ASP A 116 -17.62 8.26 14.98
CA ASP A 116 -17.91 9.70 15.05
C ASP A 116 -16.82 10.39 15.89
N PRO A 117 -16.35 11.59 15.49
CA PRO A 117 -15.29 12.32 16.17
C PRO A 117 -15.66 12.77 17.59
#